data_AF-A0A5B0SPG1-F1
#
_entry.id   AF-A0A5B0SPG1-F1
#
_cell.length_a   1.000
_cell.length_b   1.000
_cell.length_c   1.000
_cell.angle_alpha   90.00
_cell.angle_beta   90.00
_cell.angle_gamma   90.00
#
_symmetry.space_group_name_H-M   'P 1'
#
loop_
_entity.id
_entity.type
_entity.pdbx_description
1 polymer ?
#
loop_
_entity_poly.entity_id
_entity_poly.type
_entity_poly.pdbx_seq_one_letter_code
_entity_poly.pdbx_strand_id
1 'polypeptide(L)'
;RKVPADAPTECNTPRWQKLGMTDTGIDRRYYELCALSEMKNALRSGDIWVQGSRQFKDFEDYLVPPAKFASLKQASELPLAVATDCNRYLNDRLTLLETQLATVNRMATANELPDAIITESG
;
A
#
# COMPACT_ATOMS: atom_id res chain seq x y z
N ARG A 1 -25.23 31.29 17.16
CA ARG A 1 -24.45 30.75 18.29
C ARG A 1 -22.97 30.98 17.99
N LYS A 2 -22.21 31.54 18.92
CA LYS A 2 -20.75 31.74 18.76
C LYS A 2 -20.01 30.45 19.12
N VAL A 3 -18.87 30.22 18.46
CA VAL A 3 -17.94 29.14 18.87
C VAL A 3 -17.23 29.60 20.15
N PRO A 4 -17.08 28.73 21.17
CA PRO A 4 -16.31 29.03 22.36
C PRO A 4 -14.85 29.42 22.02
N ALA A 5 -14.25 30.33 22.80
CA ALA A 5 -12.88 30.78 22.56
C ALA A 5 -11.83 29.68 22.85
N ASP A 6 -12.21 28.67 23.64
CA ASP A 6 -11.45 27.48 24.00
C ASP A 6 -11.70 26.29 23.06
N ALA A 7 -12.38 26.51 21.93
CA ALA A 7 -12.62 25.44 20.97
C ALA A 7 -11.28 24.86 20.45
N PRO A 8 -11.13 23.53 20.36
CA PRO A 8 -9.89 22.92 19.95
C PRO A 8 -9.57 23.28 18.50
N THR A 9 -8.36 23.77 18.27
CA THR A 9 -7.88 24.24 16.95
C THR A 9 -6.65 23.48 16.46
N GLU A 10 -6.23 22.45 17.18
CA GLU A 10 -5.07 21.61 16.86
C GLU A 10 -5.24 20.88 15.52
N CYS A 11 -6.48 20.54 15.16
CA CYS A 11 -6.81 19.94 13.87
C CYS A 11 -6.79 20.95 12.70
N ASN A 12 -6.69 22.25 12.96
CA ASN A 12 -6.75 23.26 11.90
C ASN A 12 -5.42 23.32 11.16
N THR A 13 -5.40 22.83 9.93
CA THR A 13 -4.25 23.03 9.03
C THR A 13 -4.04 24.52 8.73
N PRO A 14 -2.81 24.96 8.36
CA PRO A 14 -2.51 26.37 8.07
C PRO A 14 -3.43 26.99 7.00
N ARG A 15 -4.01 26.16 6.13
CA ARG A 15 -4.99 26.58 5.12
C ARG A 15 -6.33 26.99 5.75
N TRP A 16 -6.83 26.22 6.72
CA TRP A 16 -8.08 26.49 7.40
C TRP A 16 -7.95 27.62 8.42
N GLN A 17 -6.80 27.74 9.08
CA GLN A 17 -6.53 28.84 10.02
C GLN A 17 -6.70 30.22 9.35
N LYS A 18 -6.22 30.38 8.11
CA LYS A 18 -6.38 31.61 7.31
C LYS A 18 -7.83 31.97 6.99
N LEU A 19 -8.75 31.00 7.03
CA LEU A 19 -10.15 31.17 6.65
C LEU A 19 -11.07 31.28 7.88
N GLY A 20 -10.77 30.53 8.93
CA GLY A 20 -11.63 30.40 10.12
C GLY A 20 -11.20 31.22 11.33
N MET A 21 -9.98 31.75 11.36
CA MET A 21 -9.51 32.63 12.44
C MET A 21 -9.53 34.07 11.97
N THR A 22 -10.37 34.87 12.62
CA THR A 22 -10.48 36.31 12.36
C THR A 22 -10.08 37.09 13.60
N ASP A 23 -9.73 38.37 13.45
CA ASP A 23 -9.39 39.26 14.57
C ASP A 23 -10.54 39.41 15.59
N THR A 24 -11.76 39.05 15.21
CA THR A 24 -12.97 39.08 16.04
C THR A 24 -13.33 37.74 16.69
N GLY A 25 -12.55 36.69 16.43
CA GLY A 25 -12.76 35.33 16.94
C GLY A 25 -12.85 34.26 15.83
N ILE A 26 -13.35 33.08 16.21
CA ILE A 26 -13.48 31.94 15.31
C ILE A 26 -14.76 32.09 14.46
N ASP A 27 -14.63 32.07 13.13
CA ASP A 27 -15.78 31.94 12.24
C ASP A 27 -16.33 30.52 12.34
N ARG A 28 -17.56 30.43 12.85
CA ARG A 28 -18.27 29.18 13.07
C ARG A 28 -18.36 28.31 11.80
N ARG A 29 -18.66 28.88 10.64
CA ARG A 29 -18.91 28.10 9.42
C ARG A 29 -17.64 27.42 8.95
N TYR A 30 -16.53 28.15 8.98
CA TYR A 30 -15.22 27.61 8.61
C TYR A 30 -14.70 26.62 9.65
N TYR A 31 -14.97 26.86 10.93
CA TYR A 31 -14.62 25.93 12.00
C TYR A 31 -15.34 24.58 11.85
N GLU A 32 -16.67 24.60 11.67
CA GLU A 32 -17.46 23.39 11.46
C GLU A 32 -17.04 22.64 10.19
N LEU A 33 -16.79 23.36 9.10
CA LEU A 33 -16.33 22.78 7.84
C LEU A 33 -14.93 22.17 7.97
N CYS A 34 -14.01 22.86 8.64
CA CYS A 34 -12.68 22.36 8.93
C CYS A 34 -12.76 21.06 9.74
N ALA A 35 -13.45 21.07 10.88
CA ALA A 35 -13.60 19.90 11.75
C ALA A 35 -14.15 18.69 11.00
N LEU A 36 -15.21 18.88 10.19
CA LEU A 36 -15.79 17.80 9.39
C LEU A 36 -14.83 17.31 8.30
N SER A 37 -14.12 18.22 7.63
CA SER A 37 -13.18 17.87 6.57
C SER A 37 -11.98 17.08 7.08
N GLU A 38 -11.42 17.49 8.23
CA GLU A 38 -10.26 16.83 8.82
C GLU A 38 -10.65 15.49 9.45
N MET A 39 -11.83 15.38 10.08
CA MET A 39 -12.36 14.10 10.54
C MET A 39 -12.53 13.11 9.37
N LYS A 40 -13.08 13.57 8.24
CA LYS A 40 -13.23 12.74 7.04
C LYS A 40 -11.88 12.31 6.48
N ASN A 41 -10.88 13.20 6.50
CA ASN A 41 -9.53 12.88 6.06
C ASN A 41 -8.89 11.81 6.95
N ALA A 42 -8.96 11.99 8.27
CA ALA A 42 -8.41 11.06 9.26
C ALA A 42 -9.08 9.67 9.19
N LEU A 43 -10.40 9.61 8.96
CA LEU A 43 -11.11 8.35 8.72
C LEU A 43 -10.67 7.65 7.42
N ARG A 44 -10.31 8.43 6.40
CA ARG A 44 -9.89 7.89 5.09
C ARG A 44 -8.43 7.44 5.09
N SER A 45 -7.55 8.13 5.82
CA SER A 45 -6.15 7.72 6.00
C SER A 45 -6.02 6.54 6.96
N GLY A 46 -7.01 6.33 7.83
CA GLY A 46 -6.96 5.31 8.89
C GLY A 46 -6.28 5.82 10.17
N ASP A 47 -6.00 7.12 10.27
CA ASP A 47 -5.44 7.74 11.49
C ASP A 47 -6.42 7.66 12.66
N ILE A 48 -7.72 7.62 12.36
CA ILE A 48 -8.78 7.32 13.32
C ILE A 48 -9.70 6.24 12.77
N TRP A 49 -10.28 5.46 13.68
CA TRP A 49 -11.26 4.42 13.38
C TRP A 49 -12.48 4.57 14.28
N VAL A 50 -13.56 3.88 13.91
CA VAL A 50 -14.82 3.91 14.65
C VAL A 50 -15.17 2.50 15.08
N GLN A 51 -15.28 2.30 16.39
CA GLN A 51 -15.66 1.02 16.95
C GLN A 51 -17.00 0.52 16.39
N GLY A 52 -17.01 -0.71 15.89
CA GLY A 52 -18.19 -1.32 15.27
C GLY A 52 -18.48 -0.86 13.83
N SER A 53 -17.75 0.12 13.30
CA SER A 53 -17.88 0.50 11.89
C SER A 53 -17.28 -0.58 11.00
N ARG A 54 -18.01 -0.99 9.96
CA ARG A 54 -17.47 -1.89 8.94
C ARG A 54 -16.55 -1.18 7.96
N GLN A 55 -16.79 0.10 7.71
CA GLN A 55 -16.07 0.90 6.72
C GLN A 55 -14.81 1.57 7.30
N PHE A 56 -14.84 1.92 8.59
CA PHE A 56 -13.76 2.62 9.29
C PHE A 56 -13.30 1.77 10.48
N LYS A 57 -12.90 0.52 10.21
CA LYS A 57 -12.36 -0.40 11.23
C LYS A 57 -10.95 0.02 11.65
N ASP A 58 -10.54 -0.48 12.81
CA ASP A 58 -9.14 -0.44 13.22
C ASP A 58 -8.27 -1.08 12.13
N PHE A 59 -7.12 -0.47 11.84
CA PHE A 59 -6.17 -0.98 10.87
C PHE A 59 -5.62 -2.35 11.31
N GLU A 60 -5.38 -2.52 12.61
CA GLU A 60 -4.85 -3.76 13.18
C GLU A 60 -5.79 -4.96 12.95
N ASP A 61 -7.10 -4.73 12.84
CA ASP A 61 -8.09 -5.77 12.55
C ASP A 61 -7.96 -6.35 11.13
N TYR A 62 -7.29 -5.65 10.20
CA TYR A 62 -7.00 -6.16 8.86
C TYR A 62 -5.71 -6.97 8.81
N LEU A 63 -4.84 -6.83 9.81
CA LEU A 63 -3.55 -7.49 9.85
C LEU A 63 -3.67 -8.89 10.45
N VAL A 64 -2.73 -9.76 10.07
CA VAL A 64 -2.54 -11.02 10.79
C VAL A 64 -1.95 -10.68 12.15
N PRO A 65 -2.55 -11.12 13.28
CA PRO A 65 -2.01 -10.84 14.60
C PRO A 65 -0.54 -11.27 14.71
N PRO A 66 0.35 -10.48 15.35
CA PRO A 66 1.79 -10.76 15.37
C PRO A 66 2.13 -12.16 15.87
N ALA A 67 1.42 -12.65 16.90
CA ALA A 67 1.60 -14.01 17.42
C ALA A 67 1.26 -15.07 16.36
N LYS A 68 0.13 -14.91 15.64
CA LYS A 68 -0.27 -15.82 14.57
C LYS A 68 0.72 -15.77 13.40
N PHE A 69 1.19 -14.57 13.03
CA PHE A 69 2.20 -14.41 12.00
C PHE A 69 3.51 -15.11 12.37
N ALA A 70 3.99 -14.95 13.62
CA ALA A 70 5.19 -15.62 14.10
C ALA A 70 5.07 -17.15 14.04
N SER A 71 3.93 -17.70 14.46
CA SER A 71 3.65 -19.15 14.36
C SER A 71 3.66 -19.64 12.90
N LEU A 72 2.94 -18.96 12.00
CA LEU A 72 2.91 -19.33 10.57
C LEU A 72 4.29 -19.24 9.92
N LYS A 73 5.08 -18.24 10.30
CA LYS A 73 6.45 -18.07 9.79
C LYS A 73 7.37 -19.20 10.26
N GLN A 74 7.30 -19.59 11.53
CA GLN A 74 8.09 -20.70 12.07
C GLN A 74 7.69 -22.04 11.44
N ALA A 75 6.41 -22.25 11.17
CA ALA A 75 5.91 -23.44 10.50
C ALA A 75 6.16 -23.47 8.98
N SER A 76 6.66 -22.38 8.38
CA SER A 76 6.72 -22.20 6.92
C SER A 76 5.36 -22.34 6.21
N GLU A 77 4.27 -22.02 6.90
CA GLU A 77 2.88 -22.14 6.43
C GLU A 77 2.26 -20.79 6.06
N LEU A 78 3.09 -19.78 5.80
CA LEU A 78 2.59 -18.49 5.33
C LEU A 78 1.86 -18.70 3.98
N PRO A 79 0.61 -18.22 3.83
CA PRO A 79 -0.20 -18.43 2.63
C PRO A 79 0.27 -17.50 1.51
N LEU A 80 1.51 -17.70 1.07
CA LEU A 80 2.13 -16.96 -0.01
C LEU A 80 2.13 -17.85 -1.26
N ALA A 81 1.67 -17.31 -2.38
CA ALA A 81 1.64 -18.01 -3.67
C ALA A 81 3.03 -18.15 -4.32
N VAL A 82 4.10 -17.90 -3.56
CA VAL A 82 5.49 -17.89 -4.03
C VAL A 82 6.33 -18.79 -3.13
N ALA A 83 7.42 -19.32 -3.69
CA ALA A 83 8.40 -20.05 -2.91
C ALA A 83 8.96 -19.15 -1.80
N THR A 84 8.78 -19.58 -0.56
CA THR A 84 9.30 -18.89 0.63
C THR A 84 10.77 -19.21 0.89
N ASP A 85 11.30 -20.25 0.24
CA ASP A 85 12.72 -20.60 0.22
C ASP A 85 13.41 -19.91 -0.97
N CYS A 86 14.30 -18.98 -0.65
CA CYS A 86 15.08 -18.20 -1.62
C CYS A 86 15.97 -19.09 -2.51
N ASN A 87 16.65 -20.09 -1.94
CA ASN A 87 17.57 -20.93 -2.69
C ASN A 87 16.79 -21.79 -3.68
N ARG A 88 15.66 -22.35 -3.23
CA ARG A 88 14.76 -23.10 -4.11
C ARG A 88 14.23 -22.23 -5.24
N TYR A 89 13.76 -21.02 -4.93
CA TYR A 89 13.29 -20.08 -5.94
C TYR A 89 14.38 -19.77 -6.98
N LEU A 90 15.60 -19.44 -6.53
CA LEU A 90 16.71 -19.12 -7.43
C LEU A 90 17.07 -20.30 -8.33
N ASN A 91 17.14 -21.51 -7.77
CA ASN A 91 17.41 -22.72 -8.55
C ASN A 91 16.32 -22.94 -9.61
N ASP A 92 15.04 -22.87 -9.25
CA ASP A 92 13.93 -23.03 -10.19
C ASP A 92 13.99 -21.99 -11.33
N ARG A 93 14.35 -20.73 -11.01
CA ARG A 93 14.53 -19.66 -12.01
C ARG A 93 15.73 -19.88 -12.91
N LEU A 94 16.85 -20.36 -12.37
CA LEU A 94 18.06 -20.67 -13.15
C LEU A 94 17.81 -21.85 -14.08
N THR A 95 17.21 -22.93 -13.59
CA THR A 95 16.87 -24.09 -14.43
C THR A 95 15.90 -23.73 -15.55
N LEU A 96 14.89 -22.90 -15.25
CA LEU A 96 14.00 -22.39 -16.29
C LEU A 96 14.77 -21.58 -17.34
N LEU A 97 15.65 -20.68 -16.91
CA LEU A 97 16.47 -19.86 -17.81
C LEU A 97 17.34 -20.73 -18.71
N GLU A 98 18.06 -21.70 -18.13
CA GLU A 98 18.91 -22.63 -18.88
C GLU A 98 18.12 -23.42 -19.92
N THR A 99 16.92 -23.90 -19.55
CA THR A 99 16.03 -24.64 -20.46
C THR A 99 15.58 -23.77 -21.64
N GLN A 100 15.21 -22.51 -21.37
CA GLN A 100 14.79 -21.57 -22.41
C GLN A 100 15.98 -21.19 -23.31
N LEU A 101 17.15 -20.93 -22.74
CA LEU A 101 18.37 -20.65 -23.51
C LEU A 101 18.77 -21.83 -24.41
N ALA A 102 18.71 -23.06 -23.91
CA ALA A 102 18.98 -24.25 -24.72
C ALA A 102 17.98 -24.40 -25.87
N THR A 103 16.69 -24.10 -25.61
CA THR A 103 15.64 -24.13 -26.63
C THR A 103 15.89 -23.09 -27.72
N VAL A 104 16.17 -21.85 -27.32
CA VAL A 104 16.51 -20.75 -28.23
C VAL A 104 17.76 -21.06 -29.03
N ASN A 105 18.82 -21.58 -28.40
CA ASN A 105 20.07 -21.91 -29.09
C ASN A 105 19.89 -23.02 -30.14
N ARG A 106 19.04 -24.02 -29.84
CA ARG A 106 18.67 -25.06 -30.81
C ARG A 106 17.91 -24.46 -32.00
N MET A 107 16.91 -23.61 -31.74
CA MET A 107 16.12 -22.96 -32.79
C MET A 107 16.96 -22.00 -33.63
N ALA A 108 17.90 -21.28 -32.99
CA ALA A 108 18.88 -20.43 -33.65
C ALA A 108 19.72 -21.23 -34.66
N THR A 109 20.27 -22.37 -34.22
CA THR A 109 21.08 -23.25 -35.07
C THR A 109 20.27 -23.84 -36.24
N ALA A 110 18.98 -24.11 -36.03
CA ALA A 110 18.08 -24.61 -37.06
C ALA A 110 17.48 -23.52 -37.97
N ASN A 111 17.78 -22.23 -37.70
CA ASN A 111 17.17 -21.07 -38.34
C ASN A 111 15.62 -21.04 -38.24
N GLU A 112 15.09 -21.55 -37.13
CA GLU A 112 13.66 -21.68 -36.81
C GLU A 112 13.19 -20.65 -35.78
N LEU A 113 14.01 -19.63 -35.48
CA LEU A 113 13.61 -18.59 -34.54
C LEU A 113 12.44 -17.78 -35.11
N PRO A 114 11.31 -17.66 -34.36
CA PRO A 114 10.24 -16.78 -34.76
C PRO A 114 10.72 -15.33 -34.68
N ASP A 115 10.40 -14.55 -35.71
CA ASP A 115 10.68 -13.12 -35.80
C ASP A 115 12.17 -12.70 -35.70
N ALA A 116 13.11 -13.64 -35.88
CA ALA A 116 14.55 -13.36 -35.89
C ALA A 116 15.28 -14.10 -37.03
N ILE A 117 16.21 -13.42 -37.70
CA ILE A 117 17.07 -13.97 -38.75
C ILE A 117 18.52 -13.77 -38.32
N ILE A 118 19.30 -14.84 -38.26
CA ILE A 118 20.74 -14.77 -37.96
C ILE A 118 21.47 -14.53 -39.29
N THR A 119 22.11 -13.36 -39.43
CA THR A 119 22.89 -13.01 -40.62
C THR A 119 24.39 -13.25 -40.37
N GLU A 120 25.22 -13.32 -41.42
CA GLU A 120 26.68 -13.54 -41.30
C GLU A 120 27.43 -12.44 -40.53
N SER A 121 26.76 -11.34 -40.20
CA SER A 121 27.31 -10.23 -39.40
C SER A 121 27.20 -10.46 -37.89
N GLY A 122 26.49 -11.51 -37.45
CA GLY A 122 26.10 -11.71 -36.05
C GLY A 122 24.83 -10.97 -35.69
#